data_AF-A0A3N5U5C3-F1
#
_entry.id   AF-A0A3N5U5C3-F1
#
_cell.length_a   1.000
_cell.length_b   1.000
_cell.length_c   1.000
_cell.angle_alpha   90.00
_cell.angle_beta   90.00
_cell.angle_gamma   90.00
#
_symmetry.space_group_name_H-M   'P 1'
#
loop_
_entity.id
_entity.type
_entity.pdbx_description
1 polymer ?
#
loop_
_entity_poly.entity_id
_entity_poly.type
_entity_poly.pdbx_seq_one_letter_code
_entity_poly.pdbx_strand_id
1 'polypeptide(L)'
;MKMSALDRILILITSLLAAYQIVVGIDDLSTAPIIAYTIAFGVLLVALLLLIILGFDALESPVVVVVSTVIPLSLSLGLIWEHLVPLRTSYLLFTILGFVAVVFTRSAPMQNRVPTIVIAIVHGIAGITIFLLPILFSLLGQVRPAFSLVGVGGALIGLGGLLLSFLKTGRPIVSRKTILHVMPGLLLLMTACFVAGFKYG
;
A
#
# COMPACT_ATOMS: atom_id res chain seq x y z
N MET A 1 3.85 9.90 -20.09
CA MET A 1 3.04 11.14 -19.98
C MET A 1 3.80 12.07 -19.08
N LYS A 2 4.02 13.34 -19.45
CA LYS A 2 4.70 14.29 -18.55
C LYS A 2 3.79 14.61 -17.37
N MET A 3 4.37 14.67 -16.18
CA MET A 3 3.66 15.01 -14.94
C MET A 3 3.34 16.51 -14.93
N SER A 4 2.07 16.85 -14.76
CA SER A 4 1.61 18.24 -14.71
C SER A 4 1.94 18.90 -13.35
N ALA A 5 1.78 20.23 -13.27
CA ALA A 5 1.94 20.95 -12.00
C ALA A 5 0.91 20.50 -10.96
N LEU A 6 -0.34 20.24 -11.39
CA LEU A 6 -1.39 19.71 -10.52
C LEU A 6 -0.98 18.34 -9.95
N ASP A 7 -0.50 17.43 -10.80
CA ASP A 7 -0.06 16.10 -10.36
C ASP A 7 1.03 16.19 -9.29
N ARG A 8 2.01 17.10 -9.47
CA ARG A 8 3.08 17.34 -8.49
C ARG A 8 2.54 17.87 -7.17
N ILE A 9 1.58 18.80 -7.21
CA ILE A 9 0.94 19.34 -6.00
C ILE A 9 0.18 18.23 -5.26
N LEU A 10 -0.61 17.42 -5.97
CA LEU A 10 -1.35 16.31 -5.37
C LEU A 10 -0.40 15.28 -4.72
N ILE A 11 0.68 14.91 -5.42
CA ILE A 11 1.70 13.99 -4.88
C ILE A 11 2.42 14.61 -3.68
N LEU A 12 2.72 15.92 -3.71
CA LEU A 12 3.34 16.61 -2.58
C LEU A 12 2.43 16.60 -1.35
N ILE A 13 1.15 16.93 -1.50
CA ILE A 13 0.18 16.85 -0.39
C ILE A 13 0.10 15.41 0.13
N THR A 14 0.07 14.42 -0.76
CA THR A 14 0.08 13.00 -0.38
C THR A 14 1.33 12.67 0.44
N SER A 15 2.49 13.19 0.05
CA SER A 15 3.76 12.95 0.76
C SER A 15 3.76 13.59 2.15
N LEU A 16 3.17 14.78 2.29
CA LEU A 16 3.01 15.44 3.59
C LEU A 16 2.05 14.66 4.50
N LEU A 17 0.97 14.10 3.96
CA LEU A 17 0.06 13.23 4.72
C LEU A 17 0.75 11.93 5.16
N ALA A 18 1.55 11.31 4.30
CA ALA A 18 2.35 10.15 4.67
C ALA A 18 3.37 10.49 5.79
N ALA A 19 4.03 11.65 5.69
CA ALA A 19 4.93 12.13 6.74
C ALA A 19 4.20 12.41 8.06
N TYR A 20 3.02 13.04 8.02
CA TYR A 20 2.16 13.24 9.18
C TYR A 20 1.81 11.91 9.85
N GLN A 21 1.45 10.89 9.05
CA GLN A 21 1.10 9.58 9.58
C GLN A 21 2.25 8.93 10.35
N ILE A 22 3.49 9.12 9.89
CA ILE A 22 4.69 8.58 10.56
C ILE A 22 4.95 9.28 11.90
N VAL A 23 4.82 10.60 11.94
CA VAL A 23 5.23 11.41 13.11
C VAL A 23 4.15 11.49 14.18
N VAL A 24 2.88 11.63 13.77
CA VAL A 24 1.76 11.94 14.67
C VAL A 24 0.63 10.92 14.55
N GLY A 25 0.44 10.31 13.38
CA GLY A 25 -0.74 9.47 13.14
C GLY A 25 -0.73 8.11 13.84
N ILE A 26 0.38 7.73 14.48
CA ILE A 26 0.61 6.39 15.07
C ILE A 26 1.38 6.44 16.41
N ASP A 27 1.63 7.61 16.99
CA ASP A 27 2.51 7.78 18.15
C ASP A 27 2.00 7.11 19.44
N ASP A 28 0.68 6.99 19.59
CA ASP A 28 0.04 6.32 20.72
C ASP A 28 0.02 4.77 20.65
N LEU A 29 0.57 4.17 19.58
CA LEU A 29 0.54 2.73 19.37
C LEU A 29 1.68 1.98 20.07
N SER A 30 1.54 0.66 20.18
CA SER A 30 2.66 -0.18 20.62
C SER A 30 3.80 -0.21 19.59
N THR A 31 5.01 -0.56 20.04
CA THR A 31 6.24 -0.47 19.23
C THR A 31 6.17 -1.19 17.89
N ALA A 32 5.59 -2.39 17.83
CA ALA A 32 5.55 -3.18 16.61
C ALA A 32 4.64 -2.56 15.51
N PRO A 33 3.39 -2.15 15.80
CA PRO A 33 2.59 -1.34 14.89
C PRO A 33 3.27 -0.04 14.46
N ILE A 34 3.91 0.71 15.38
CA ILE A 34 4.66 1.92 15.02
C ILE A 34 5.71 1.62 13.95
N ILE A 35 6.53 0.58 14.17
CA ILE A 35 7.56 0.17 13.21
C ILE A 35 6.92 -0.21 11.88
N ALA A 36 5.88 -1.04 11.90
CA ALA A 36 5.22 -1.54 10.70
C ALA A 36 4.60 -0.40 9.87
N TYR A 37 3.87 0.51 10.48
CA TYR A 37 3.28 1.66 9.80
C TYR A 37 4.32 2.68 9.36
N THR A 38 5.35 2.94 10.17
CA THR A 38 6.47 3.80 9.77
C THR A 38 7.14 3.26 8.52
N ILE A 39 7.35 1.95 8.42
CA ILE A 39 7.90 1.32 7.23
C ILE A 39 6.93 1.49 6.04
N ALA A 40 5.64 1.21 6.21
CA ALA A 40 4.66 1.32 5.13
C ALA A 40 4.55 2.75 4.57
N PHE A 41 4.32 3.73 5.45
CA PHE A 41 4.19 5.14 5.06
C PHE A 41 5.53 5.77 4.69
N GLY A 42 6.64 5.30 5.26
CA GLY A 42 7.99 5.73 4.89
C GLY A 42 8.36 5.31 3.47
N VAL A 43 8.05 4.07 3.09
CA VAL A 43 8.23 3.62 1.69
C VAL A 43 7.32 4.40 0.75
N LEU A 44 6.06 4.66 1.13
CA LEU A 44 5.15 5.50 0.36
C LEU A 44 5.72 6.92 0.18
N LEU A 45 6.19 7.55 1.26
CA LEU A 45 6.80 8.89 1.24
C LEU A 45 7.97 8.95 0.27
N VAL A 46 8.93 8.02 0.38
CA VAL A 46 10.08 7.97 -0.52
C VAL A 46 9.64 7.77 -1.97
N ALA A 47 8.68 6.87 -2.22
CA ALA A 47 8.15 6.66 -3.57
C ALA A 47 7.50 7.92 -4.15
N LEU A 48 6.73 8.66 -3.35
CA LEU A 48 6.10 9.92 -3.77
C LEU A 48 7.13 11.00 -4.09
N LEU A 49 8.18 11.14 -3.27
CA LEU A 49 9.28 12.07 -3.53
C LEU A 49 10.03 11.71 -4.82
N LEU A 50 10.29 10.43 -5.05
CA LEU A 50 10.89 9.96 -6.30
C LEU A 50 10.00 10.26 -7.51
N LEU A 51 8.68 10.11 -7.40
CA LEU A 51 7.74 10.49 -8.46
C LEU A 51 7.79 11.99 -8.75
N ILE A 52 7.91 12.84 -7.73
CA ILE A 52 8.05 14.30 -7.95
C ILE A 52 9.35 14.58 -8.73
N ILE A 53 10.47 13.95 -8.36
CA ILE A 53 11.78 14.25 -8.98
C ILE A 53 11.88 13.65 -10.39
N LEU A 54 11.56 12.36 -10.54
CA LEU A 54 11.80 11.56 -11.74
C LEU A 54 10.57 11.46 -12.66
N GLY A 55 9.38 11.88 -12.19
CA GLY A 55 8.14 11.72 -12.93
C GLY A 55 7.60 10.28 -12.90
N PHE A 56 6.60 9.99 -13.75
CA PHE A 56 5.98 8.67 -13.83
C PHE A 56 6.88 7.56 -14.39
N ASP A 57 8.01 7.91 -14.99
CA ASP A 57 8.95 6.95 -15.56
C ASP A 57 9.61 6.09 -14.46
N ALA A 58 9.68 6.61 -13.22
CA ALA A 58 10.12 5.83 -12.06
C ALA A 58 9.30 4.54 -11.85
N LEU A 59 8.01 4.54 -12.21
CA LEU A 59 7.13 3.38 -12.04
C LEU A 59 7.45 2.20 -12.96
N GLU A 60 8.26 2.42 -14.00
CA GLU A 60 8.63 1.37 -14.95
C GLU A 60 9.73 0.44 -14.40
N SER A 61 10.43 0.84 -13.34
CA SER A 61 11.52 0.04 -12.78
C SER A 61 11.00 -1.23 -12.06
N PRO A 62 11.57 -2.42 -12.33
CA PRO A 62 11.27 -3.65 -11.59
C PRO A 62 11.49 -3.52 -10.07
N VAL A 63 12.44 -2.66 -9.66
CA VAL A 63 12.73 -2.38 -8.26
C VAL A 63 11.51 -1.77 -7.56
N VAL A 64 10.71 -0.95 -8.25
CA VAL A 64 9.48 -0.39 -7.68
C VAL A 64 8.50 -1.47 -7.27
N VAL A 65 8.43 -2.59 -7.99
CA VAL A 65 7.55 -3.70 -7.61
C VAL A 65 8.00 -4.35 -6.31
N VAL A 66 9.31 -4.51 -6.12
CA VAL A 66 9.88 -5.08 -4.88
C VAL A 66 9.66 -4.11 -3.72
N VAL A 67 10.03 -2.84 -3.90
CA VAL A 67 9.88 -1.80 -2.87
C VAL A 67 8.42 -1.57 -2.51
N SER A 68 7.51 -1.48 -3.48
CA SER A 68 6.07 -1.30 -3.22
C SER A 68 5.42 -2.49 -2.51
N THR A 69 6.02 -3.69 -2.55
CA THR A 69 5.53 -4.86 -1.78
C THR A 69 5.68 -4.65 -0.27
N VAL A 70 6.62 -3.81 0.15
CA VAL A 70 6.81 -3.45 1.56
C VAL A 70 5.57 -2.74 2.12
N ILE A 71 4.89 -1.91 1.31
CA ILE A 71 3.73 -1.13 1.75
C ILE A 71 2.59 -2.03 2.27
N PRO A 72 1.99 -2.94 1.47
CA PRO A 72 0.88 -3.75 1.95
C PRO A 72 1.31 -4.75 3.02
N LEU A 73 2.52 -5.31 2.94
CA LEU A 73 3.01 -6.26 3.94
C LEU A 73 3.18 -5.62 5.32
N SER A 74 3.80 -4.45 5.38
CA SER A 74 4.00 -3.75 6.65
C SER A 74 2.69 -3.16 7.18
N LEU A 75 1.84 -2.60 6.31
CA LEU A 75 0.53 -2.09 6.73
C LEU A 75 -0.36 -3.21 7.29
N SER A 76 -0.45 -4.34 6.60
CA SER A 76 -1.24 -5.48 7.08
C SER A 76 -0.66 -6.12 8.34
N LEU A 77 0.66 -6.17 8.48
CA LEU A 77 1.31 -6.65 9.71
C LEU A 77 0.93 -5.78 10.92
N GLY A 78 0.97 -4.45 10.78
CA GLY A 78 0.54 -3.54 11.85
C GLY A 78 -0.91 -3.81 12.28
N LEU A 79 -1.81 -3.94 11.31
CA LEU A 79 -3.24 -4.19 11.56
C LEU A 79 -3.47 -5.52 12.28
N ILE A 80 -2.83 -6.59 11.84
CA ILE A 80 -2.90 -7.90 12.51
C ILE A 80 -2.32 -7.78 13.92
N TRP A 81 -1.24 -7.03 14.09
CA TRP A 81 -0.60 -6.90 15.39
C TRP A 81 -1.49 -6.19 16.41
N GLU A 82 -2.19 -5.14 16.00
CA GLU A 82 -3.12 -4.43 16.88
C GLU A 82 -4.35 -5.26 17.24
N HIS A 83 -4.91 -5.97 16.26
CA HIS A 83 -6.28 -6.48 16.38
C HIS A 83 -6.39 -7.99 16.54
N LEU A 84 -5.37 -8.77 16.16
CA LEU A 84 -5.42 -10.24 16.13
C LEU A 84 -4.20 -10.85 16.81
N VAL A 85 -4.17 -10.74 18.16
CA VAL A 85 -3.11 -11.28 19.02
C VAL A 85 -2.68 -12.71 18.67
N PRO A 86 -3.61 -13.67 18.44
CA PRO A 86 -3.22 -15.06 18.15
C PRO A 86 -2.47 -15.25 16.83
N LEU A 87 -2.58 -14.30 15.89
CA LEU A 87 -1.99 -14.41 14.56
C LEU A 87 -0.67 -13.64 14.41
N ARG A 88 -0.26 -12.84 15.42
CA ARG A 88 0.93 -11.97 15.37
C ARG A 88 2.17 -12.67 14.80
N THR A 89 2.59 -13.77 15.42
CA THR A 89 3.80 -14.49 15.03
C THR A 89 3.66 -15.13 13.64
N SER A 90 2.54 -15.80 13.39
CA SER A 90 2.28 -16.44 12.10
C SER A 90 2.25 -15.44 10.95
N TYR A 91 1.65 -14.27 11.18
CA TYR A 91 1.57 -13.20 10.18
C TYR A 91 2.91 -12.50 9.98
N LEU A 92 3.72 -12.32 11.04
CA LEU A 92 5.10 -11.85 10.92
C LEU A 92 5.94 -12.79 10.05
N LEU A 93 5.84 -14.10 10.27
CA LEU A 93 6.51 -15.10 9.44
C LEU A 93 6.03 -15.02 7.98
N PHE A 94 4.73 -14.91 7.75
CA PHE A 94 4.17 -14.67 6.42
C PHE A 94 4.75 -13.41 5.77
N THR A 95 4.83 -12.31 6.50
CA THR A 95 5.38 -11.04 5.99
C THR A 95 6.84 -11.18 5.58
N ILE A 96 7.68 -11.79 6.44
CA ILE A 96 9.11 -11.96 6.15
C ILE A 96 9.31 -12.92 4.99
N LEU A 97 8.73 -14.12 5.05
CA LEU A 97 8.88 -15.16 4.02
C LEU A 97 8.27 -14.72 2.70
N GLY A 98 7.12 -14.04 2.73
CA GLY A 98 6.44 -13.48 1.57
C GLY A 98 7.28 -12.40 0.89
N PHE A 99 7.88 -11.48 1.66
CA PHE A 99 8.78 -10.47 1.11
C PHE A 99 10.02 -11.11 0.47
N VAL A 100 10.66 -12.06 1.15
CA VAL A 100 11.82 -12.80 0.62
C VAL A 100 11.47 -13.53 -0.67
N ALA A 101 10.31 -14.19 -0.72
CA ALA A 101 9.83 -14.88 -1.92
C ALA A 101 9.62 -13.90 -3.10
N VAL A 102 9.05 -12.72 -2.83
CA VAL A 102 8.87 -11.68 -3.86
C VAL A 102 10.22 -11.17 -4.36
N VAL A 103 11.16 -10.86 -3.47
CA VAL A 103 12.51 -10.43 -3.84
C VAL A 103 13.19 -11.48 -4.72
N PHE A 104 13.22 -12.74 -4.24
CA PHE A 104 13.88 -13.83 -4.96
C PHE A 104 13.29 -14.03 -6.36
N THR A 105 11.96 -14.13 -6.46
CA THR A 105 11.29 -14.38 -7.75
C THR A 105 11.32 -13.20 -8.71
N ARG A 106 11.48 -11.96 -8.21
CA ARG A 106 11.60 -10.76 -9.05
C ARG A 106 13.02 -10.43 -9.48
N SER A 107 14.02 -10.82 -8.70
CA SER A 107 15.43 -10.61 -9.01
C SER A 107 16.01 -11.72 -9.89
N ALA A 108 15.47 -12.94 -9.82
CA ALA A 108 15.87 -14.02 -10.71
C ALA A 108 15.21 -13.86 -12.11
N PRO A 109 15.93 -14.14 -13.21
CA PRO A 109 15.38 -14.12 -14.57
C PRO A 109 14.47 -15.33 -14.82
N MET A 110 13.32 -15.38 -14.13
CA MET A 110 12.31 -16.42 -14.28
C MET A 110 11.31 -16.03 -15.38
N GLN A 111 11.22 -16.84 -16.43
CA GLN A 111 10.27 -16.62 -17.54
C GLN A 111 8.90 -17.27 -17.34
N ASN A 112 8.69 -17.95 -16.21
CA ASN A 112 7.45 -18.66 -15.90
C ASN A 112 6.45 -17.78 -15.11
N ARG A 113 5.28 -18.33 -14.76
CA ARG A 113 4.24 -17.61 -14.02
C ARG A 113 4.51 -17.48 -12.50
N VAL A 114 5.60 -18.06 -12.00
CA VAL A 114 5.90 -18.12 -10.55
C VAL A 114 5.97 -16.73 -9.90
N PRO A 115 6.68 -15.72 -10.46
CA PRO A 115 6.76 -14.39 -9.83
C PRO A 115 5.38 -13.72 -9.71
N THR A 116 4.51 -13.93 -10.70
CA THR A 116 3.15 -13.39 -10.70
C THR A 116 2.27 -14.09 -9.66
N ILE A 117 2.37 -15.42 -9.55
CA ILE A 117 1.62 -16.19 -8.55
C ILE A 117 2.05 -15.80 -7.13
N VAL A 118 3.37 -15.69 -6.88
CA VAL A 118 3.91 -15.30 -5.57
C VAL A 118 3.41 -13.91 -5.18
N ILE A 119 3.48 -12.92 -6.08
CA ILE A 119 2.94 -11.59 -5.81
C ILE A 119 1.43 -11.63 -5.59
N ALA A 120 0.68 -12.37 -6.41
CA ALA A 120 -0.78 -12.45 -6.26
C ALA A 120 -1.18 -13.01 -4.89
N ILE A 121 -0.46 -14.01 -4.37
CA ILE A 121 -0.72 -14.57 -3.04
C ILE A 121 -0.33 -13.56 -1.96
N VAL A 122 0.91 -13.04 -2.01
CA VAL A 122 1.45 -12.15 -0.97
C VAL A 122 0.67 -10.85 -0.89
N HIS A 123 0.45 -10.17 -2.03
CA HIS A 123 -0.36 -8.95 -2.10
C HIS A 123 -1.83 -9.23 -1.88
N GLY A 124 -2.33 -10.38 -2.33
CA GLY A 124 -3.74 -10.76 -2.16
C GLY A 124 -4.12 -10.91 -0.68
N ILE A 125 -3.33 -11.66 0.09
CA ILE A 125 -3.55 -11.82 1.53
C ILE A 125 -3.45 -10.46 2.23
N ALA A 126 -2.35 -9.72 2.01
CA ALA A 126 -2.16 -8.42 2.63
C ALA A 126 -3.25 -7.40 2.26
N GLY A 127 -3.63 -7.35 0.99
CA GLY A 127 -4.67 -6.46 0.47
C GLY A 127 -6.05 -6.78 1.04
N ILE A 128 -6.42 -8.07 1.13
CA ILE A 128 -7.66 -8.50 1.77
C ILE A 128 -7.65 -8.13 3.26
N THR A 129 -6.53 -8.32 3.96
CA THR A 129 -6.39 -7.91 5.36
C THR A 129 -6.60 -6.42 5.53
N ILE A 130 -5.94 -5.58 4.72
CA ILE A 130 -6.08 -4.11 4.81
C ILE A 130 -7.51 -3.67 4.47
N PHE A 131 -8.15 -4.30 3.50
CA PHE A 131 -9.51 -3.95 3.09
C PHE A 131 -10.56 -4.40 4.10
N LEU A 132 -10.59 -5.69 4.45
CA LEU A 132 -11.69 -6.28 5.20
C LEU A 132 -11.55 -6.07 6.70
N LEU A 133 -10.36 -6.19 7.28
CA LEU A 133 -10.19 -6.16 8.74
C LEU A 133 -10.74 -4.86 9.35
N PRO A 134 -10.38 -3.66 8.86
CA PRO A 134 -10.88 -2.42 9.46
C PRO A 134 -12.41 -2.30 9.34
N ILE A 135 -12.97 -2.68 8.19
CA ILE A 135 -14.42 -2.62 7.95
C ILE A 135 -15.16 -3.57 8.88
N LEU A 136 -14.74 -4.82 8.96
CA LEU A 136 -15.40 -5.83 9.81
C LEU A 136 -15.31 -5.45 11.28
N PHE A 137 -14.15 -4.96 11.74
CA PHE A 137 -13.98 -4.58 13.15
C PHE A 137 -14.83 -3.36 13.51
N SER A 138 -14.95 -2.37 12.61
CA SER A 138 -15.87 -1.25 12.78
C SER A 138 -17.33 -1.70 12.82
N LEU A 139 -17.75 -2.62 11.93
CA LEU A 139 -19.12 -3.15 11.89
C LEU A 139 -19.46 -3.99 13.13
N LEU A 140 -18.48 -4.70 13.68
CA LEU A 140 -18.62 -5.48 14.91
C LEU A 140 -18.51 -4.63 16.19
N GLY A 141 -18.30 -3.31 16.07
CA GLY A 141 -18.16 -2.40 17.21
C GLY A 141 -16.88 -2.59 18.03
N GLN A 142 -15.85 -3.22 17.47
CA GLN A 142 -14.57 -3.47 18.16
C GLN A 142 -13.63 -2.25 18.12
N VAL A 143 -13.85 -1.36 17.16
CA VAL A 143 -13.13 -0.10 16.93
C VAL A 143 -14.13 0.97 16.51
N ARG A 144 -13.74 2.24 16.45
CA ARG A 144 -14.70 3.29 16.08
C ARG A 144 -15.08 3.14 14.59
N PRO A 145 -16.27 3.62 14.19
CA PRO A 145 -16.71 3.51 12.80
C PRO A 145 -15.76 4.15 11.78
N ALA A 146 -15.07 5.24 12.15
CA ALA A 146 -14.14 5.91 11.25
C ALA A 146 -12.93 5.04 10.86
N PHE A 147 -12.59 4.00 11.64
CA PHE A 147 -11.51 3.07 11.30
C PHE A 147 -11.77 2.33 9.98
N SER A 148 -13.04 2.19 9.55
CA SER A 148 -13.39 1.62 8.26
C SER A 148 -12.77 2.39 7.08
N LEU A 149 -12.40 3.66 7.27
CA LEU A 149 -11.67 4.45 6.27
C LEU A 149 -10.30 3.84 5.94
N VAL A 150 -9.64 3.15 6.88
CA VAL A 150 -8.43 2.37 6.58
C VAL A 150 -8.75 1.29 5.55
N GLY A 151 -9.87 0.60 5.71
CA GLY A 151 -10.36 -0.39 4.74
C GLY A 151 -10.69 0.23 3.37
N VAL A 152 -11.33 1.40 3.34
CA VAL A 152 -11.57 2.16 2.10
C VAL A 152 -10.26 2.54 1.41
N GLY A 153 -9.25 2.99 2.17
CA GLY A 153 -7.90 3.21 1.65
C GLY A 153 -7.30 1.93 1.05
N GLY A 154 -7.49 0.79 1.71
CA GLY A 154 -7.16 -0.54 1.22
C GLY A 154 -7.82 -0.90 -0.13
N ALA A 155 -9.10 -0.58 -0.28
CA ALA A 155 -9.81 -0.79 -1.54
C ALA A 155 -9.25 0.10 -2.67
N LEU A 156 -8.95 1.37 -2.37
CA LEU A 156 -8.40 2.33 -3.34
C LEU A 156 -7.02 1.90 -3.85
N ILE A 157 -6.12 1.44 -2.97
CA ILE A 157 -4.81 0.93 -3.39
C ILE A 157 -4.94 -0.38 -4.17
N GLY A 158 -5.85 -1.27 -3.74
CA GLY A 158 -6.16 -2.52 -4.43
C GLY A 158 -6.65 -2.27 -5.87
N LEU A 159 -7.54 -1.29 -6.05
CA LEU A 159 -8.02 -0.87 -7.36
C LEU A 159 -6.87 -0.35 -8.24
N GLY A 160 -6.00 0.50 -7.71
CA GLY A 160 -4.81 0.98 -8.42
C GLY A 160 -3.88 -0.17 -8.86
N GLY A 161 -3.62 -1.12 -7.97
CA GLY A 161 -2.81 -2.32 -8.27
C GLY A 161 -3.43 -3.21 -9.34
N LEU A 162 -4.75 -3.41 -9.29
CA LEU A 162 -5.48 -4.21 -10.27
C LEU A 162 -5.44 -3.56 -11.67
N LEU A 163 -5.65 -2.24 -11.76
CA LEU A 163 -5.56 -1.50 -13.02
C LEU A 163 -4.16 -1.61 -13.65
N LEU A 164 -3.10 -1.52 -12.84
CA LEU A 164 -1.72 -1.71 -13.31
C LEU A 164 -1.44 -3.16 -13.75
N SER A 165 -2.04 -4.15 -13.10
CA SER A 165 -1.92 -5.56 -13.49
C SER A 165 -2.53 -5.80 -14.88
N PHE A 166 -3.75 -5.31 -15.12
CA PHE A 166 -4.42 -5.44 -16.43
C PHE A 166 -3.65 -4.78 -17.57
N LEU A 167 -3.02 -3.63 -17.30
CA LEU A 167 -2.10 -2.99 -18.24
C LEU A 167 -0.92 -3.90 -18.60
N LYS A 168 -0.27 -4.53 -17.61
CA LYS A 168 0.91 -5.38 -17.82
C LYS A 168 0.56 -6.69 -18.51
N THR A 169 -0.65 -7.22 -18.35
CA THR A 169 -1.09 -8.44 -19.03
C THR A 169 -1.58 -8.23 -20.47
N GLY A 170 -1.47 -7.02 -21.01
CA GLY A 170 -1.92 -6.69 -22.38
C GLY A 170 -3.43 -6.73 -22.57
N ARG A 171 -4.21 -6.72 -21.47
CA ARG A 171 -5.68 -6.69 -21.48
C ARG A 171 -6.17 -5.48 -20.67
N PRO A 172 -5.82 -4.25 -21.08
CA PRO A 172 -6.15 -3.07 -20.31
C PRO A 172 -7.66 -2.84 -20.27
N ILE A 173 -8.23 -2.78 -19.07
CA ILE A 173 -9.61 -2.32 -18.87
C ILE A 173 -9.69 -0.80 -19.12
N VAL A 174 -8.64 -0.09 -18.73
CA VAL A 174 -8.51 1.37 -18.88
C VAL A 174 -7.15 1.69 -19.48
N SER A 175 -7.05 2.73 -20.31
CA SER A 175 -5.80 3.13 -20.95
C SER A 175 -4.71 3.52 -19.94
N ARG A 176 -3.44 3.29 -20.31
CA ARG A 176 -2.27 3.73 -19.52
C ARG A 176 -2.32 5.22 -19.20
N LYS A 177 -2.74 6.03 -20.17
CA LYS A 177 -2.88 7.49 -20.03
C LYS A 177 -3.88 7.84 -18.94
N THR A 178 -5.06 7.21 -18.95
CA THR A 178 -6.09 7.43 -17.93
C THR A 178 -5.62 7.02 -16.55
N ILE A 179 -4.94 5.87 -16.42
CA ILE A 179 -4.43 5.39 -15.12
C ILE A 179 -3.42 6.39 -14.55
N LEU A 180 -2.45 6.82 -15.34
CA LEU A 180 -1.46 7.82 -14.88
C LEU A 180 -2.09 9.19 -14.59
N HIS A 181 -3.20 9.54 -15.24
CA HIS A 181 -3.91 10.80 -14.99
C HIS A 181 -4.69 10.78 -13.68
N VAL A 182 -5.30 9.64 -13.32
CA VAL A 182 -6.09 9.50 -12.08
C VAL A 182 -5.19 9.17 -10.88
N MET A 183 -4.02 8.58 -11.12
CA MET A 183 -3.14 8.07 -10.05
C MET A 183 -2.78 9.09 -8.96
N PRO A 184 -2.41 10.35 -9.25
CA PRO A 184 -2.12 11.32 -8.19
C PRO A 184 -3.31 11.56 -7.25
N GLY A 185 -4.51 11.69 -7.81
CA GLY A 185 -5.74 11.84 -7.02
C GLY A 185 -6.09 10.57 -6.23
N LEU A 186 -5.88 9.39 -6.83
CA LEU A 186 -6.09 8.11 -6.15
C LEU A 186 -5.15 7.95 -4.94
N LEU A 187 -3.87 8.28 -5.10
CA LEU A 187 -2.87 8.23 -4.03
C LEU A 187 -3.20 9.20 -2.89
N LEU A 188 -3.65 10.41 -3.23
CA LEU A 188 -4.10 11.38 -2.24
C LEU A 188 -5.29 10.86 -1.45
N LEU A 189 -6.35 10.39 -2.15
CA LEU A 189 -7.56 9.91 -1.50
C LEU A 189 -7.29 8.69 -0.62
N MET A 190 -6.53 7.73 -1.13
CA MET A 190 -6.07 6.56 -0.37
C MET A 190 -5.35 6.97 0.92
N THR A 191 -4.39 7.89 0.83
CA THR A 191 -3.59 8.32 1.98
C THR A 191 -4.43 9.12 2.97
N ALA A 192 -5.32 9.98 2.49
CA ALA A 192 -6.27 10.70 3.34
C ALA A 192 -7.21 9.76 4.09
N CYS A 193 -7.71 8.71 3.44
CA CYS A 193 -8.51 7.66 4.06
C CYS A 193 -7.73 6.93 5.16
N PHE A 194 -6.46 6.57 4.92
CA PHE A 194 -5.62 5.97 5.96
C PHE A 194 -5.43 6.92 7.15
N VAL A 195 -5.02 8.16 6.90
CA VAL A 195 -4.78 9.15 7.97
C VAL A 195 -6.04 9.40 8.79
N ALA A 196 -7.17 9.63 8.15
CA ALA A 196 -8.44 9.83 8.83
C ALA A 196 -8.88 8.57 9.59
N GLY A 197 -8.68 7.39 9.01
CA GLY A 197 -9.03 6.12 9.63
C GLY A 197 -8.23 5.84 10.90
N PHE A 198 -6.90 6.06 10.88
CA PHE A 198 -6.08 5.91 12.08
C PHE A 198 -6.37 6.98 13.14
N LYS A 199 -6.59 8.22 12.73
CA LYS A 199 -6.78 9.34 13.66
C LYS A 199 -8.13 9.34 14.37
N TYR A 200 -9.21 9.00 13.65
CA TYR A 200 -10.57 9.10 14.16
C TYR A 200 -11.19 7.73 14.50
N GLY A 201 -10.50 6.64 14.13
CA GLY A 201 -10.91 5.25 14.34
C GLY A 201 -10.76 4.70 15.75
#